data_AF-A0A1A8L4S9-F1
#
_entry.id   AF-A0A1A8L4S9-F1
#
_cell.length_a   1.000
_cell.length_b   1.000
_cell.length_c   1.000
_cell.angle_alpha   90.00
_cell.angle_beta   90.00
_cell.angle_gamma   90.00
#
_symmetry.space_group_name_H-M   'P 1'
#
loop_
_entity.id
_entity.type
_entity.pdbx_description
1 polymer ?
#
loop_
_entity_poly.entity_id
_entity_poly.type
_entity_poly.pdbx_seq_one_letter_code
_entity_poly.pdbx_strand_id
1 'polypeptide(L)'
;MGGGGVHRLVKSLLLLLSVLLRCEALRESWQPGNYTNSTADVQRFLRDYNSTAEEVFFFSVSASWNYDTNLTDYNSNLQVSASLEEQAFTEAWGKKAKQIFSNELLDFEDKRLMKDIMLLGAANLPQKEREEFNTILSIMQRIYSTTKVHPRPNISWSLEPELTDIMANSRSYKKLLYVWEAWHNES
;
A
#
# COMPACT_ATOMS: atom_id res chain seq x y z
N MET A 1 -21.48 -46.80 22.27
CA MET A 1 -21.79 -45.43 21.81
C MET A 1 -20.65 -44.52 22.21
N GLY A 2 -20.07 -43.72 21.29
CA GLY A 2 -19.11 -42.68 21.70
C GLY A 2 -18.01 -42.27 20.70
N GLY A 3 -17.96 -42.78 19.46
CA GLY A 3 -16.88 -42.48 18.52
C GLY A 3 -17.13 -41.35 17.51
N GLY A 4 -18.36 -40.81 17.42
CA GLY A 4 -18.77 -39.89 16.35
C GLY A 4 -18.55 -38.39 16.63
N GLY A 5 -18.38 -37.99 17.89
CA GLY A 5 -18.31 -36.58 18.29
C GLY A 5 -16.95 -35.94 18.01
N VAL A 6 -15.86 -36.69 18.23
CA VAL A 6 -14.49 -36.18 18.09
C VAL A 6 -14.15 -35.91 16.62
N HIS A 7 -14.59 -36.78 15.70
CA HIS A 7 -14.38 -36.58 14.27
C HIS A 7 -15.14 -35.38 13.68
N ARG A 8 -16.31 -35.04 14.22
CA ARG A 8 -17.07 -33.85 13.81
C ARG A 8 -16.43 -32.57 14.33
N LEU A 9 -15.96 -32.56 15.59
CA LEU A 9 -15.26 -31.42 16.18
C LEU A 9 -13.92 -31.14 15.48
N VAL A 10 -13.15 -32.18 15.14
CA VAL A 10 -11.88 -32.03 14.41
C VAL A 10 -12.12 -31.52 12.98
N LYS A 11 -13.17 -31.98 12.29
CA LYS A 11 -13.54 -31.45 10.96
C LYS A 11 -14.01 -29.98 11.02
N SER A 12 -14.76 -29.59 12.05
CA SER A 12 -15.17 -28.19 12.26
C SER A 12 -13.99 -27.30 12.66
N LEU A 13 -13.03 -27.79 13.45
CA LEU A 13 -11.80 -27.06 13.78
C LEU A 13 -10.87 -26.90 12.57
N LEU A 14 -10.81 -27.90 11.66
CA LEU A 14 -10.03 -27.79 10.43
C LEU A 14 -10.67 -26.80 9.43
N LEU A 15 -12.00 -26.74 9.36
CA LEU A 15 -12.72 -25.73 8.57
C LEU A 15 -12.58 -24.30 9.13
N LEU A 16 -12.45 -24.17 10.46
CA LEU A 16 -12.16 -22.89 11.13
C LEU A 16 -10.68 -22.49 11.04
N LEU A 17 -9.74 -23.45 11.03
CA LEU A 17 -8.32 -23.16 10.83
C LEU A 17 -7.99 -22.74 9.39
N SER A 18 -8.72 -23.21 8.38
CA SER A 18 -8.60 -22.70 7.00
C SER A 18 -9.06 -21.25 6.84
N VAL A 19 -9.72 -20.66 7.84
CA VAL A 19 -10.12 -19.25 7.85
C VAL A 19 -9.05 -18.36 8.52
N LEU A 20 -8.10 -18.93 9.25
CA LEU A 20 -7.08 -18.19 10.03
C LEU A 20 -5.70 -18.12 9.37
N LEU A 21 -5.58 -18.56 8.12
CA LEU A 21 -4.42 -18.30 7.28
C LEU A 21 -4.85 -17.67 5.94
N ARG A 22 -5.70 -16.64 6.00
CA ARG A 22 -5.94 -15.81 4.82
C ARG A 22 -4.71 -14.91 4.62
N CYS A 23 -3.71 -15.41 3.91
CA CYS A 23 -3.20 -14.57 2.83
C CYS A 23 -4.43 -14.30 1.97
N GLU A 24 -5.03 -13.11 2.08
CA GLU A 24 -6.11 -12.74 1.18
C GLU A 24 -5.52 -12.71 -0.22
N ALA A 25 -5.73 -13.80 -0.94
CA ALA A 25 -5.36 -13.90 -2.33
C ALA A 25 -6.12 -12.79 -3.08
N LEU A 26 -5.41 -12.13 -4.00
CA LEU A 26 -6.00 -11.12 -4.87
C LEU A 26 -7.32 -11.62 -5.46
N ARG A 27 -8.34 -10.76 -5.44
CA ARG A 27 -9.70 -11.04 -5.93
C ARG A 27 -9.63 -11.68 -7.32
N GLU A 28 -10.47 -12.68 -7.56
CA GLU A 28 -10.44 -13.45 -8.82
C GLU A 28 -10.63 -12.55 -10.05
N SER A 29 -11.51 -11.54 -9.96
CA SER A 29 -11.74 -10.54 -11.01
C SER A 29 -10.53 -9.67 -11.33
N TRP A 30 -9.53 -9.62 -10.45
CA TRP A 30 -8.32 -8.82 -10.60
C TRP A 30 -7.09 -9.63 -11.03
N GLN A 31 -7.24 -10.94 -11.17
CA GLN A 31 -6.17 -11.82 -11.63
C GLN A 31 -5.95 -11.65 -13.14
N PRO A 32 -4.69 -11.72 -13.62
CA PRO A 32 -4.43 -11.76 -15.05
C PRO A 32 -5.01 -13.03 -15.67
N GLY A 33 -5.53 -12.90 -16.89
CA GLY A 33 -6.01 -14.03 -17.67
C GLY A 33 -4.90 -14.96 -18.18
N ASN A 34 -5.28 -15.81 -19.13
CA ASN A 34 -4.35 -16.66 -19.86
C ASN A 34 -3.92 -15.99 -21.17
N TYR A 35 -2.62 -16.01 -21.43
CA TYR A 35 -2.00 -15.37 -22.59
C TYR A 35 -0.93 -16.29 -23.17
N THR A 36 -0.68 -16.10 -24.46
CA THR A 36 0.38 -16.74 -25.25
C THR A 36 1.36 -15.67 -25.72
N ASN A 37 2.59 -16.07 -26.05
CA ASN A 37 3.61 -15.17 -26.58
C ASN A 37 3.28 -14.77 -28.03
N SER A 38 2.27 -13.93 -28.24
CA SER A 38 1.83 -13.44 -29.56
C SER A 38 1.42 -11.97 -29.50
N THR A 39 1.56 -11.24 -30.60
CA THR A 39 1.24 -9.80 -30.67
C THR A 39 -0.22 -9.51 -30.32
N ALA A 40 -1.15 -10.39 -30.73
CA ALA A 40 -2.56 -10.27 -30.37
C ALA A 40 -2.80 -10.36 -28.85
N ASP A 41 -2.04 -11.23 -28.17
CA ASP A 41 -2.15 -11.42 -26.73
C ASP A 41 -1.41 -10.35 -25.92
N VAL A 42 -0.36 -9.71 -26.47
CA VAL A 42 0.22 -8.49 -25.88
C VAL A 42 -0.84 -7.40 -25.82
N GLN A 43 -1.53 -7.16 -26.93
CA GLN A 43 -2.57 -6.16 -27.03
C GLN A 43 -3.78 -6.50 -26.13
N ARG A 44 -4.15 -7.78 -26.01
CA ARG A 44 -5.18 -8.22 -25.06
C ARG A 44 -4.72 -8.00 -23.61
N PHE A 45 -3.51 -8.41 -23.28
CA PHE A 45 -2.93 -8.24 -21.94
C PHE A 45 -2.92 -6.77 -21.50
N LEU A 46 -2.48 -5.85 -22.36
CA LEU A 46 -2.45 -4.42 -22.05
C LEU A 46 -3.85 -3.83 -21.84
N ARG A 47 -4.84 -4.23 -22.65
CA ARG A 47 -6.24 -3.79 -22.46
C ARG A 47 -6.83 -4.32 -21.16
N ASP A 48 -6.65 -5.61 -20.90
CA ASP A 48 -7.16 -6.24 -19.69
C ASP A 48 -6.50 -5.58 -18.46
N TYR A 49 -5.17 -5.43 -18.47
CA TYR A 49 -4.40 -4.75 -17.43
C TYR A 49 -4.96 -3.35 -17.17
N ASN A 50 -5.13 -2.53 -18.21
CA ASN A 50 -5.61 -1.17 -18.06
C ASN A 50 -6.98 -1.12 -17.37
N SER A 51 -7.93 -1.95 -17.83
CA SER A 51 -9.28 -1.98 -17.26
C SER A 51 -9.30 -2.41 -15.78
N THR A 52 -8.43 -3.36 -15.40
CA THR A 52 -8.36 -3.85 -14.03
C THR A 52 -7.54 -2.91 -13.14
N ALA A 53 -6.45 -2.35 -13.65
CA ALA A 53 -5.60 -1.40 -12.94
C ALA A 53 -6.37 -0.13 -12.57
N GLU A 54 -7.22 0.39 -13.46
CA GLU A 54 -8.09 1.53 -13.17
C GLU A 54 -8.94 1.30 -11.92
N GLU A 55 -9.51 0.10 -11.77
CA GLU A 55 -10.31 -0.25 -10.60
C GLU A 55 -9.45 -0.39 -9.34
N VAL A 56 -8.37 -1.19 -9.39
CA VAL A 56 -7.51 -1.47 -8.23
C VAL A 56 -6.85 -0.19 -7.72
N PHE A 57 -6.30 0.63 -8.63
CA PHE A 57 -5.64 1.88 -8.26
C PHE A 57 -6.63 2.91 -7.74
N PHE A 58 -7.86 2.94 -8.26
CA PHE A 58 -8.91 3.78 -7.69
C PHE A 58 -9.19 3.40 -6.23
N PHE A 59 -9.31 2.11 -5.91
CA PHE A 59 -9.51 1.66 -4.52
C PHE A 59 -8.34 2.05 -3.61
N SER A 60 -7.11 1.82 -4.05
CA SER A 60 -5.91 2.16 -3.29
C SER A 60 -5.80 3.67 -3.02
N VAL A 61 -5.93 4.49 -4.07
CA VAL A 61 -5.86 5.96 -3.96
C VAL A 61 -6.99 6.49 -3.08
N SER A 62 -8.20 5.94 -3.20
CA SER A 62 -9.33 6.35 -2.36
C SER A 62 -9.11 6.04 -0.89
N ALA A 63 -8.55 4.87 -0.56
CA ALA A 63 -8.21 4.50 0.80
C ALA A 63 -7.11 5.42 1.38
N SER A 64 -6.09 5.73 0.57
CA SER A 64 -5.06 6.71 0.96
C SER A 64 -5.66 8.08 1.23
N TRP A 65 -6.47 8.61 0.31
CA TRP A 65 -7.10 9.91 0.47
C TRP A 65 -7.96 10.00 1.74
N ASN A 66 -8.71 8.94 2.05
CA ASN A 66 -9.52 8.87 3.27
C ASN A 66 -8.65 8.92 4.54
N TYR A 67 -7.46 8.32 4.52
CA TYR A 67 -6.53 8.42 5.64
C TYR A 67 -5.89 9.81 5.72
N ASP A 68 -5.38 10.34 4.60
CA ASP A 68 -4.71 11.64 4.53
C ASP A 68 -5.61 12.79 5.00
N THR A 69 -6.93 12.68 4.76
CA THR A 69 -7.92 13.68 5.15
C THR A 69 -8.61 13.37 6.50
N ASN A 70 -8.40 12.18 7.06
CA ASN A 70 -8.96 11.77 8.35
C ASN A 70 -8.06 10.70 9.02
N LEU A 71 -7.04 11.18 9.73
CA LEU A 71 -6.00 10.37 10.38
C LEU A 71 -6.55 9.60 11.59
N THR A 72 -7.09 8.41 11.32
CA THR A 72 -7.57 7.46 12.33
C THR A 72 -6.91 6.10 12.13
N ASP A 73 -6.80 5.32 13.20
CA ASP A 73 -6.27 3.94 13.11
C ASP A 73 -7.11 3.08 12.18
N TYR A 74 -8.43 3.31 12.14
CA TYR A 74 -9.33 2.65 11.21
C TYR A 74 -8.95 2.92 9.75
N ASN A 75 -8.79 4.20 9.37
CA ASN A 75 -8.43 4.56 8.00
C ASN A 75 -6.98 4.14 7.66
N SER A 76 -6.06 4.16 8.63
CA SER A 76 -4.70 3.64 8.46
C SER A 76 -4.71 2.17 8.08
N ASN A 77 -5.47 1.34 8.81
CA ASN A 77 -5.62 -0.09 8.52
C ASN A 77 -6.22 -0.33 7.13
N LEU A 78 -7.21 0.47 6.72
CA LEU A 78 -7.80 0.38 5.38
C LEU A 78 -6.81 0.76 4.28
N GLN A 79 -6.01 1.82 4.46
CA GLN A 79 -4.98 2.24 3.51
C GLN A 79 -3.91 1.14 3.36
N VAL A 80 -3.44 0.55 4.47
CA VAL A 80 -2.47 -0.55 4.45
C VAL A 80 -3.04 -1.77 3.72
N SER A 81 -4.28 -2.15 4.03
CA SER A 81 -4.97 -3.26 3.35
C SER A 81 -5.10 -3.03 1.85
N ALA A 82 -5.53 -1.84 1.42
CA ALA A 82 -5.66 -1.51 0.00
C ALA A 82 -4.29 -1.48 -0.71
N SER A 83 -3.23 -1.01 -0.04
CA SER A 83 -1.86 -1.04 -0.57
C SER A 83 -1.35 -2.47 -0.77
N LEU A 84 -1.73 -3.40 0.11
CA LEU A 84 -1.40 -4.82 -0.04
C LEU A 84 -2.14 -5.46 -1.21
N GLU A 85 -3.43 -5.14 -1.41
CA GLU A 85 -4.20 -5.60 -2.58
C GLU A 85 -3.57 -5.07 -3.88
N GLU A 86 -3.21 -3.79 -3.95
CA GLU A 86 -2.51 -3.19 -5.09
C GLU A 86 -1.18 -3.89 -5.37
N GLN A 87 -0.37 -4.13 -4.34
CA GLN A 87 0.92 -4.82 -4.50
C GLN A 87 0.74 -6.27 -4.97
N ALA A 88 -0.31 -6.96 -4.50
CA ALA A 88 -0.64 -8.30 -5.00
C ALA A 88 -1.05 -8.28 -6.48
N PHE A 89 -1.80 -7.25 -6.92
CA PHE A 89 -2.12 -7.01 -8.33
C PHE A 89 -0.86 -6.76 -9.16
N THR A 90 0.00 -5.82 -8.74
CA THR A 90 1.27 -5.52 -9.42
C THR A 90 2.14 -6.77 -9.53
N GLU A 91 2.27 -7.56 -8.46
CA GLU A 91 3.01 -8.82 -8.48
C GLU A 91 2.44 -9.81 -9.52
N ALA A 92 1.12 -10.05 -9.49
CA ALA A 92 0.48 -11.04 -10.36
C ALA A 92 0.64 -10.67 -11.84
N TRP A 93 0.32 -9.43 -12.20
CA TRP A 93 0.38 -8.95 -13.58
C TRP A 93 1.82 -8.82 -14.08
N GLY A 94 2.73 -8.25 -13.29
CA GLY A 94 4.11 -8.11 -13.70
C GLY A 94 4.86 -9.45 -13.78
N LYS A 95 4.55 -10.43 -12.92
CA LYS A 95 5.06 -11.80 -13.08
C LYS A 95 4.50 -12.47 -14.32
N LYS A 96 3.20 -12.33 -14.61
CA LYS A 96 2.60 -12.86 -15.84
C LYS A 96 3.27 -12.28 -17.08
N ALA A 97 3.48 -10.96 -17.11
CA ALA A 97 4.15 -10.28 -18.20
C ALA A 97 5.56 -10.86 -18.45
N LYS A 98 6.37 -10.97 -17.38
CA LYS A 98 7.74 -11.53 -17.44
C LYS A 98 7.79 -12.99 -17.92
N GLN A 99 6.78 -13.78 -17.58
CA GLN A 99 6.73 -15.21 -17.90
C GLN A 99 6.34 -15.48 -19.35
N ILE A 100 5.43 -14.67 -19.90
CA ILE A 100 4.78 -14.98 -21.18
C ILE A 100 5.43 -14.25 -22.35
N PHE A 101 5.75 -12.96 -22.21
CA PHE A 101 6.08 -12.12 -23.36
C PHE A 101 7.58 -11.90 -23.52
N SER A 102 8.09 -12.20 -24.71
CA SER A 102 9.49 -11.94 -25.07
C SER A 102 9.67 -10.51 -25.57
N ASN A 103 10.83 -9.90 -25.29
CA ASN A 103 11.09 -8.50 -25.64
C ASN A 103 11.13 -8.25 -27.17
N GLU A 104 11.43 -9.28 -27.96
CA GLU A 104 11.46 -9.23 -29.42
C GLU A 104 10.06 -9.09 -30.02
N LEU A 105 9.02 -9.54 -29.30
CA LEU A 105 7.63 -9.50 -29.74
C LEU A 105 7.01 -8.10 -29.63
N LEU A 106 7.54 -7.28 -28.71
CA LEU A 106 6.96 -6.00 -28.33
C LEU A 106 7.37 -4.90 -29.33
N ASP A 107 6.40 -4.13 -29.81
CA ASP A 107 6.67 -2.93 -30.59
C ASP A 107 7.17 -1.77 -29.70
N PHE A 108 7.47 -0.61 -30.29
CA PHE A 108 8.06 0.50 -29.54
C PHE A 108 7.15 1.03 -28.42
N GLU A 109 5.84 1.14 -28.67
CA GLU A 109 4.89 1.68 -27.70
C GLU A 109 4.60 0.66 -26.59
N ASP A 110 4.34 -0.59 -26.98
CA ASP A 110 4.09 -1.71 -26.05
C ASP A 110 5.29 -1.96 -25.14
N LYS A 111 6.53 -1.82 -25.67
CA LYS A 111 7.75 -1.97 -24.87
C LYS A 111 7.78 -1.08 -23.65
N ARG A 112 7.33 0.17 -23.78
CA ARG A 112 7.32 1.12 -22.67
C ARG A 112 6.34 0.67 -21.59
N LEU A 113 5.09 0.39 -21.99
CA LEU A 113 4.03 -0.03 -21.07
C LEU A 113 4.39 -1.35 -20.36
N MET A 114 4.86 -2.34 -21.13
CA MET A 114 5.26 -3.64 -20.59
C MET A 114 6.43 -3.51 -19.63
N LYS A 115 7.42 -2.64 -19.91
CA LYS A 115 8.53 -2.41 -18.99
C LYS A 115 8.06 -1.87 -17.64
N ASP A 116 7.10 -0.95 -17.65
CA ASP A 116 6.54 -0.38 -16.43
C ASP A 116 5.73 -1.45 -15.65
N ILE A 117 4.90 -2.24 -16.33
CA ILE A 117 4.13 -3.35 -15.71
C ILE A 117 5.06 -4.42 -15.10
N MET A 118 6.21 -4.68 -15.74
CA MET A 118 7.19 -5.65 -15.22
C MET A 118 7.99 -5.11 -14.02
N LEU A 119 7.97 -3.81 -13.73
CA LEU A 119 8.67 -3.22 -12.59
C LEU A 119 7.81 -3.29 -11.33
N LEU A 120 8.04 -4.32 -10.50
CA LEU A 120 7.14 -4.63 -9.38
C LEU A 120 7.28 -3.70 -8.15
N GLY A 121 8.38 -2.94 -8.04
CA GLY A 121 8.63 -2.08 -6.86
C GLY A 121 8.58 -2.87 -5.53
N ALA A 122 7.84 -2.36 -4.55
CA ALA A 122 7.63 -2.99 -3.24
C ALA A 122 6.92 -4.35 -3.32
N ALA A 123 6.21 -4.63 -4.42
CA ALA A 123 5.57 -5.93 -4.64
C ALA A 123 6.57 -7.09 -4.83
N ASN A 124 7.88 -6.82 -4.96
CA ASN A 124 8.92 -7.85 -4.90
C ASN A 124 9.14 -8.42 -3.48
N LEU A 125 8.74 -7.70 -2.44
CA LEU A 125 8.93 -8.14 -1.05
C LEU A 125 8.00 -9.31 -0.71
N PRO A 126 8.41 -10.23 0.18
CA PRO A 126 7.51 -11.21 0.79
C PRO A 126 6.31 -10.53 1.47
N GLN A 127 5.17 -11.23 1.55
CA GLN A 127 3.92 -10.68 2.08
C GLN A 127 4.06 -9.96 3.43
N LYS A 128 4.79 -10.57 4.37
CA LYS A 128 5.00 -9.99 5.70
C LYS A 128 5.82 -8.69 5.65
N GLU A 129 6.85 -8.65 4.81
CA GLU A 129 7.69 -7.47 4.63
C GLU A 129 6.93 -6.35 3.89
N ARG A 130 5.99 -6.70 2.99
CA ARG A 130 5.07 -5.72 2.39
C ARG A 130 4.18 -5.05 3.42
N GLU A 131 3.59 -5.84 4.32
CA GLU A 131 2.74 -5.33 5.39
C GLU A 131 3.53 -4.43 6.34
N GLU A 132 4.72 -4.86 6.74
CA GLU A 132 5.63 -4.07 7.56
C GLU A 132 6.03 -2.75 6.86
N PHE A 133 6.41 -2.81 5.58
CA PHE A 133 6.76 -1.65 4.78
C PHE A 133 5.62 -0.61 4.73
N ASN A 134 4.40 -1.04 4.36
CA ASN A 134 3.26 -0.12 4.29
C ASN A 134 2.87 0.43 5.67
N THR A 135 3.00 -0.39 6.73
CA THR A 135 2.73 0.06 8.10
C THR A 135 3.73 1.12 8.55
N ILE A 136 5.03 0.93 8.26
CA ILE A 136 6.06 1.91 8.57
C ILE A 136 5.77 3.24 7.86
N LEU A 137 5.42 3.21 6.57
CA LEU A 137 5.05 4.42 5.84
C LEU A 137 3.86 5.14 6.47
N SER A 138 2.80 4.42 6.84
CA SER A 138 1.61 4.99 7.49
C SER A 138 1.94 5.60 8.87
N ILE A 139 2.82 4.96 9.64
CA ILE A 139 3.31 5.47 10.93
C ILE A 139 4.13 6.75 10.74
N MET A 140 5.09 6.75 9.80
CA MET A 140 5.92 7.93 9.51
C MET A 140 5.06 9.12 9.09
N GLN A 141 4.07 8.90 8.22
CA GLN A 141 3.12 9.92 7.81
C GLN A 141 2.32 10.47 9.00
N ARG A 142 1.84 9.59 9.90
CA ARG A 142 1.11 10.00 11.10
C ARG A 142 1.95 10.86 12.02
N ILE A 143 3.18 10.44 12.32
CA ILE A 143 4.09 11.17 13.19
C ILE A 143 4.30 12.57 12.63
N TYR A 144 4.76 12.67 11.38
CA TYR A 144 5.03 13.96 10.74
C TYR A 144 3.79 14.88 10.69
N SER A 145 2.59 14.31 10.48
CA SER A 145 1.36 15.10 10.35
C SER A 145 0.72 15.51 11.69
N THR A 146 1.09 14.86 12.79
CA THR A 146 0.39 15.03 14.09
C THR A 146 1.28 15.47 15.23
N THR A 147 2.61 15.40 15.08
CA THR A 147 3.57 15.90 16.09
C THR A 147 3.34 17.37 16.39
N LYS A 148 3.44 17.72 17.67
CA LYS A 148 3.29 19.08 18.18
C LYS A 148 4.46 19.46 19.09
N VAL A 149 4.90 20.70 18.98
CA VAL A 149 5.89 21.30 19.88
C VAL A 149 5.18 22.01 21.02
N HIS A 150 5.66 21.82 22.25
CA HIS A 150 5.03 22.35 23.46
C HIS A 150 5.90 23.40 24.17
N PRO A 151 5.78 24.70 23.84
CA PRO A 151 6.60 25.77 24.44
C PRO A 151 6.31 26.02 25.92
N ARG A 152 5.11 25.66 26.39
CA ARG A 152 4.64 25.84 27.78
C ARG A 152 3.59 24.78 28.08
N PRO A 153 3.31 24.50 29.38
CA PRO A 153 2.15 23.70 29.74
C PRO A 153 0.87 24.25 29.10
N ASN A 154 0.06 23.36 28.53
CA ASN A 154 -1.21 23.67 27.84
C ASN A 154 -1.10 24.52 26.56
N ILE A 155 0.11 24.71 26.00
CA ILE A 155 0.30 25.34 24.69
C ILE A 155 0.93 24.31 23.75
N SER A 156 0.37 24.16 22.55
CA SER A 156 0.82 23.22 21.53
C SER A 156 0.86 23.93 20.18
N TRP A 157 1.94 23.75 19.44
CA TRP A 157 2.13 24.26 18.09
C TRP A 157 2.31 23.09 17.13
N SER A 158 1.49 23.03 16.09
CA SER A 158 1.63 22.05 15.01
C SER A 158 2.64 22.57 13.98
N LEU A 159 3.19 21.68 13.15
CA LEU A 159 4.08 22.09 12.07
C LEU A 159 3.43 23.18 11.21
N GLU A 160 2.20 22.90 10.77
CA GLU A 160 1.36 23.82 9.99
C GLU A 160 0.12 24.25 10.80
N PRO A 161 -0.20 25.55 10.88
CA PRO A 161 0.58 26.68 10.36
C PRO A 161 1.65 27.20 11.34
N GLU A 162 1.64 26.79 12.61
CA GLU A 162 2.34 27.53 13.67
C GLU A 162 3.87 27.54 13.52
N LEU A 163 4.51 26.38 13.39
CA LEU A 163 5.97 26.34 13.30
C LEU A 163 6.46 26.95 11.99
N THR A 164 5.77 26.68 10.88
CA THR A 164 6.07 27.27 9.57
C THR A 164 5.99 28.80 9.62
N ASP A 165 4.95 29.39 10.23
CA ASP A 165 4.85 30.84 10.40
C ASP A 165 5.98 31.41 11.27
N ILE A 166 6.30 30.74 12.40
CA ILE A 166 7.38 31.19 13.28
C ILE A 166 8.73 31.17 12.55
N MET A 167 9.03 30.11 11.82
CA MET A 167 10.29 29.95 11.09
C MET A 167 10.42 30.96 9.94
N ALA A 168 9.31 31.34 9.30
CA ALA A 168 9.31 32.33 8.24
C ALA A 168 9.46 33.78 8.77
N ASN A 169 8.69 34.12 9.80
CA ASN A 169 8.44 35.51 10.17
C ASN A 169 9.21 35.97 11.41
N SER A 170 9.64 35.06 12.29
CA SER A 170 10.37 35.48 13.49
C SER A 170 11.75 36.07 13.15
N ARG A 171 12.18 37.04 13.96
CA ARG A 171 13.55 37.58 13.96
C ARG A 171 14.28 37.31 15.28
N SER A 172 13.66 36.56 16.18
CA SER A 172 14.28 36.18 17.46
C SER A 172 15.08 34.89 17.28
N TYR A 173 16.41 34.99 17.33
CA TYR A 173 17.30 33.81 17.28
C TYR A 173 16.88 32.72 18.28
N LYS A 174 16.61 33.11 19.54
CA LYS A 174 16.21 32.15 20.59
C LYS A 174 14.90 31.42 20.25
N LYS A 175 13.94 32.12 19.64
CA LYS A 175 12.65 31.51 19.27
C LYS A 175 12.82 30.53 18.10
N LEU A 176 13.61 30.93 17.08
CA LEU A 176 13.92 30.10 15.92
C LEU A 176 14.69 28.85 16.32
N LEU A 177 15.73 28.98 17.15
CA LEU A 177 16.51 27.85 17.65
C LEU A 177 15.63 26.86 18.41
N TYR A 178 14.83 27.35 19.36
CA TYR A 178 13.93 26.51 20.13
C TYR A 178 12.97 25.71 19.24
N VAL A 179 12.29 26.38 18.29
CA VAL A 179 11.33 25.72 17.40
C VAL A 179 12.03 24.67 16.52
N TRP A 180 13.20 25.01 15.96
CA TRP A 180 13.96 24.08 15.13
C TRP A 180 14.39 22.84 15.91
N GLU A 181 14.99 23.00 17.09
CA GLU A 181 15.44 21.88 17.92
C GLU A 181 14.26 21.05 18.42
N ALA A 182 13.20 21.71 18.91
CA ALA A 182 12.04 21.01 19.44
C ALA A 182 11.33 20.19 18.37
N TRP A 183 11.19 20.71 17.13
CA TRP A 183 10.59 19.94 16.04
C TRP A 183 11.36 18.63 15.79
N HIS A 184 12.68 18.70 15.60
CA HIS A 184 13.50 17.52 15.31
C HIS A 184 13.62 16.53 16.48
N ASN A 185 13.34 16.97 17.72
CA ASN A 185 13.34 16.09 18.89
C ASN A 185 12.01 15.36 19.08
N GLU A 186 10.90 15.98 18.67
CA GLU A 186 9.53 15.43 18.87
C GLU A 186 9.01 14.67 17.63
N SER A 187 9.61 14.87 16.44
CA SER A 187 9.23 14.23 15.16
C SER A 187 10.07 13.02 14.80
#